data_AF-A0A6P2B948-F1
#
_entry.id   AF-A0A6P2B948-F1
#
_cell.length_a   1.000
_cell.length_b   1.000
_cell.length_c   1.000
_cell.angle_alpha   90.00
_cell.angle_beta   90.00
_cell.angle_gamma   90.00
#
_symmetry.space_group_name_H-M   'P 1'
#
loop_
_entity.id
_entity.type
_entity.pdbx_description
1 polymer ?
#
loop_
_entity_poly.entity_id
_entity_poly.type
_entity_poly.pdbx_seq_one_letter_code
_entity_poly.pdbx_strand_id
1 'polypeptide(L)'
;MILDQSSGGIAGWWGTKYSWSPDGQKLVWIRADGIGLVDIEENTLDAALLQYEYFSPPAQDWSWRTTVSWSPDSQIILATTHGAPVGTEPATASPVFNVSMAAADGSYRADIVPRTGIWSTPKFSPNIAQNEGEIAGRMAYLQARQWDASINGEYDLIIADRDGSNATIIFPERNQPGLRADQFAQDFTWSPDGGRIALIYMGNLWIVNVETGQSHQITQDGRASKPVWVE
;
A
#
# COMPACT_ATOMS: atom_id res chain seq x y z
N MET A 1 -16.44 -24.09 -2.48
CA MET A 1 -15.16 -24.00 -1.75
C MET A 1 -14.16 -23.44 -2.75
N ILE A 2 -13.41 -22.40 -2.40
CA ILE A 2 -12.51 -21.69 -3.34
C ILE A 2 -11.04 -22.08 -3.11
N LEU A 3 -10.69 -22.50 -1.89
CA LEU A 3 -9.38 -23.02 -1.53
C LEU A 3 -9.54 -24.07 -0.43
N ASP A 4 -8.68 -25.08 -0.46
CA ASP A 4 -8.52 -26.05 0.63
C ASP A 4 -7.62 -25.48 1.74
N GLN A 5 -7.77 -26.01 2.95
CA GLN A 5 -6.95 -25.61 4.09
C GLN A 5 -5.48 -26.02 3.88
N SER A 6 -4.58 -25.05 3.84
CA SER A 6 -3.13 -25.26 3.65
C SER A 6 -2.32 -24.61 4.76
N SER A 7 -1.20 -25.23 5.13
CA SER A 7 -0.27 -24.76 6.18
C SER A 7 0.57 -23.54 5.77
N GLY A 8 0.43 -23.04 4.53
CA GLY A 8 0.91 -21.73 4.12
C GLY A 8 2.43 -21.55 3.93
N GLY A 9 3.21 -22.63 3.88
CA GLY A 9 4.66 -22.59 3.67
C GLY A 9 5.48 -22.15 4.90
N ILE A 10 6.74 -21.76 4.71
CA ILE A 10 7.72 -21.43 5.77
C ILE A 10 7.27 -20.26 6.66
N ALA A 11 6.34 -19.42 6.19
CA ALA A 11 5.72 -18.33 6.96
C ALA A 11 4.20 -18.52 7.20
N GLY A 12 3.65 -19.69 6.89
CA GLY A 12 2.20 -19.92 6.87
C GLY A 12 1.50 -19.83 8.23
N TRP A 13 2.27 -19.87 9.31
CA TRP A 13 1.83 -19.64 10.70
C TRP A 13 1.32 -18.21 10.93
N TRP A 14 1.67 -17.26 10.06
CA TRP A 14 1.14 -15.89 10.07
C TRP A 14 -0.17 -15.72 9.28
N GLY A 15 -0.59 -16.77 8.55
CA GLY A 15 -1.81 -16.80 7.74
C GLY A 15 -1.69 -16.08 6.40
N THR A 16 -2.68 -16.30 5.54
CA THR A 16 -2.79 -15.68 4.21
C THR A 16 -3.96 -14.69 4.21
N LYS A 17 -3.76 -13.48 3.69
CA LYS A 17 -4.86 -12.54 3.40
C LYS A 17 -5.26 -12.66 1.93
N TYR A 18 -6.47 -12.23 1.60
CA TYR A 18 -6.99 -12.25 0.24
C TYR A 18 -7.66 -10.93 -0.11
N SER A 19 -7.65 -10.55 -1.38
CA SER A 19 -8.37 -9.38 -1.89
C SER A 19 -8.89 -9.62 -3.32
N TRP A 20 -10.19 -9.42 -3.52
CA TRP A 20 -10.80 -9.53 -4.85
C TRP A 20 -10.42 -8.32 -5.71
N SER A 21 -10.26 -8.56 -7.01
CA SER A 21 -10.21 -7.50 -8.00
C SER A 21 -11.56 -6.77 -8.08
N PRO A 22 -11.60 -5.49 -8.51
CA PRO A 22 -12.84 -4.70 -8.58
C PRO A 22 -13.97 -5.33 -9.39
N ASP A 23 -13.64 -6.06 -10.46
CA ASP A 23 -14.58 -6.81 -11.30
C ASP A 23 -15.02 -8.16 -10.72
N GLY A 24 -14.45 -8.58 -9.57
CA GLY A 24 -14.75 -9.83 -8.89
C GLY A 24 -14.24 -11.10 -9.59
N GLN A 25 -13.35 -10.97 -10.59
CA GLN A 25 -12.90 -12.10 -11.40
C GLN A 25 -11.58 -12.71 -10.93
N LYS A 26 -10.72 -11.94 -10.27
CA LYS A 26 -9.41 -12.38 -9.78
C LYS A 26 -9.33 -12.22 -8.27
N LEU A 27 -8.63 -13.14 -7.62
CA LEU A 27 -8.38 -13.09 -6.18
C LEU A 27 -6.88 -13.12 -5.94
N VAL A 28 -6.33 -12.09 -5.29
CA VAL A 28 -4.92 -12.08 -4.90
C VAL A 28 -4.78 -12.70 -3.52
N TRP A 29 -3.78 -13.57 -3.34
CA TRP A 29 -3.31 -14.02 -2.04
C TRP A 29 -2.13 -13.17 -1.57
N ILE A 30 -2.02 -12.97 -0.26
CA ILE A 30 -1.01 -12.10 0.36
C ILE A 30 -0.40 -12.83 1.56
N ARG A 31 0.91 -13.04 1.51
CA ARG A 31 1.71 -13.67 2.57
C ARG A 31 2.83 -12.73 3.00
N ALA A 32 3.61 -13.15 3.98
CA ALA A 32 4.73 -12.37 4.51
C ALA A 32 5.92 -12.27 3.54
N ASP A 33 5.97 -13.15 2.54
CA ASP A 33 7.04 -13.32 1.57
C ASP A 33 6.60 -13.03 0.12
N GLY A 34 5.34 -12.69 -0.11
CA GLY A 34 4.90 -12.39 -1.47
C GLY A 34 3.41 -12.22 -1.65
N ILE A 35 3.05 -11.90 -2.89
CA ILE A 35 1.67 -11.88 -3.37
C ILE A 35 1.59 -12.60 -4.72
N GLY A 36 0.44 -13.20 -5.02
CA GLY A 36 0.15 -13.83 -6.31
C GLY A 36 -1.34 -14.07 -6.47
N LEU A 37 -1.76 -14.70 -7.56
CA LEU A 37 -3.17 -14.99 -7.81
C LEU A 37 -3.57 -16.36 -7.27
N VAL A 38 -4.85 -16.48 -6.91
CA VAL A 38 -5.51 -17.74 -6.63
C VAL A 38 -5.98 -18.31 -7.95
N ASP A 39 -5.60 -19.55 -8.24
CA ASP A 39 -6.22 -20.35 -9.28
C ASP A 39 -7.54 -20.89 -8.72
N ILE A 40 -8.65 -20.29 -9.17
CA ILE A 40 -10.00 -20.63 -8.70
C ILE A 40 -10.46 -21.97 -9.28
N GLU A 41 -9.99 -22.35 -10.47
CA GLU A 41 -10.39 -23.60 -11.12
C GLU A 41 -9.72 -24.79 -10.45
N GLU A 42 -8.42 -24.68 -10.19
CA GLU A 42 -7.62 -25.74 -9.55
C GLU A 42 -7.66 -25.66 -8.01
N ASN A 43 -8.26 -24.62 -7.43
CA ASN A 43 -8.24 -24.33 -5.99
C ASN A 43 -6.82 -24.28 -5.40
N THR A 44 -5.89 -23.68 -6.14
CA THR A 44 -4.48 -23.54 -5.74
C THR A 44 -4.03 -22.09 -5.70
N LEU A 45 -2.80 -21.86 -5.24
CA LEU A 45 -2.16 -20.55 -5.31
C LEU A 45 -1.12 -20.60 -6.41
N ASP A 46 -1.24 -19.71 -7.38
CA ASP A 46 -0.24 -19.55 -8.43
C ASP A 46 1.10 -19.08 -7.85
N ALA A 47 2.14 -19.18 -8.66
CA ALA A 47 3.43 -18.58 -8.36
C ALA A 47 3.28 -17.08 -8.03
N ALA A 48 4.15 -16.59 -7.14
CA ALA A 48 4.12 -15.20 -6.71
C ALA A 48 4.34 -14.25 -7.91
N LEU A 49 3.46 -13.25 -8.04
CA LEU A 49 3.65 -12.11 -8.94
C LEU A 49 4.76 -11.20 -8.42
N LEU A 50 4.78 -10.97 -7.11
CA LEU A 50 5.88 -10.30 -6.40
C LEU A 50 6.35 -11.21 -5.27
N GLN A 51 7.59 -11.67 -5.36
CA GLN A 51 8.27 -12.46 -4.34
C GLN A 51 9.33 -11.60 -3.65
N TYR A 52 9.39 -11.66 -2.33
CA TYR A 52 10.40 -11.01 -1.52
C TYR A 52 10.75 -11.86 -0.29
N GLU A 53 11.82 -11.50 0.41
CA GLU A 53 12.16 -12.14 1.68
C GLU A 53 11.17 -11.69 2.76
N TYR A 54 10.76 -12.58 3.66
CA TYR A 54 9.89 -12.15 4.76
C TYR A 54 10.65 -11.24 5.73
N PHE A 55 9.97 -10.19 6.20
CA PHE A 55 10.55 -9.29 7.20
C PHE A 55 10.45 -9.89 8.60
N SER A 56 11.61 -10.15 9.22
CA SER A 56 11.74 -10.73 10.56
C SER A 56 13.08 -10.34 11.17
N PRO A 57 13.28 -9.06 11.52
CA PRO A 57 14.50 -8.62 12.19
C PRO A 57 14.60 -9.21 13.60
N PRO A 58 15.82 -9.31 14.16
CA PRO A 58 15.99 -9.78 15.54
C PRO A 58 15.17 -8.95 16.54
N ALA A 59 14.64 -9.62 17.57
CA ALA A 59 13.89 -9.01 18.67
C ALA A 59 12.53 -8.35 18.32
N GLN A 60 11.97 -8.61 17.13
CA GLN A 60 10.57 -8.30 16.82
C GLN A 60 9.71 -9.57 16.90
N ASP A 61 8.51 -9.46 17.48
CA ASP A 61 7.55 -10.56 17.71
C ASP A 61 6.28 -10.47 16.84
N TRP A 62 6.31 -9.61 15.82
CA TRP A 62 5.21 -9.39 14.89
C TRP A 62 5.65 -9.66 13.44
N SER A 63 4.68 -9.97 12.58
CA SER A 63 4.91 -10.17 11.15
C SER A 63 4.28 -9.03 10.35
N TRP A 64 5.11 -8.40 9.52
CA TRP A 64 4.66 -7.48 8.50
C TRP A 64 4.01 -8.24 7.35
N ARG A 65 2.91 -7.70 6.83
CA ARG A 65 2.29 -8.13 5.57
C ARG A 65 1.94 -6.91 4.77
N THR A 66 2.22 -6.99 3.47
CA THR A 66 1.91 -5.90 2.56
C THR A 66 0.40 -5.62 2.47
N THR A 67 0.08 -4.41 2.03
CA THR A 67 -1.24 -4.06 1.50
C THR A 67 -1.20 -4.14 -0.02
N VAL A 68 -2.30 -4.57 -0.62
CA VAL A 68 -2.47 -4.57 -2.07
C VAL A 68 -3.53 -3.54 -2.46
N SER A 69 -3.32 -2.85 -3.57
CA SER A 69 -4.33 -2.04 -4.23
C SER A 69 -4.46 -2.51 -5.67
N TRP A 70 -5.65 -2.95 -6.03
CA TRP A 70 -6.01 -3.19 -7.42
C TRP A 70 -6.22 -1.88 -8.16
N SER A 71 -5.80 -1.82 -9.42
CA SER A 71 -6.27 -0.78 -10.32
C SER A 71 -7.77 -0.94 -10.58
N PRO A 72 -8.50 0.16 -10.85
CA PRO A 72 -9.93 0.09 -11.12
C PRO A 72 -10.35 -0.81 -12.29
N ASP A 73 -9.44 -1.09 -13.22
CA ASP A 73 -9.61 -1.96 -14.39
C ASP A 73 -9.25 -3.44 -14.13
N SER A 74 -8.90 -3.80 -12.90
CA SER A 74 -8.49 -5.16 -12.49
C SER A 74 -7.25 -5.72 -13.22
N GLN A 75 -6.40 -4.88 -13.81
CA GLN A 75 -5.21 -5.32 -14.56
C GLN A 75 -3.89 -5.22 -13.79
N ILE A 76 -3.79 -4.32 -12.82
CA ILE A 76 -2.54 -3.98 -12.14
C ILE A 76 -2.74 -4.03 -10.63
N ILE A 77 -1.71 -4.47 -9.92
CA ILE A 77 -1.65 -4.49 -8.46
C ILE A 77 -0.47 -3.62 -8.01
N LEU A 78 -0.75 -2.68 -7.10
CA LEU A 78 0.29 -2.02 -6.31
C LEU A 78 0.46 -2.73 -4.97
N ALA A 79 1.69 -2.81 -4.49
CA ALA A 79 2.01 -3.33 -3.18
C ALA A 79 3.25 -2.65 -2.59
N THR A 80 3.35 -2.66 -1.27
CA THR A 80 4.65 -2.42 -0.60
C THR A 80 5.45 -3.73 -0.63
N THR A 81 6.72 -3.72 -1.01
CA THR A 81 7.57 -4.92 -1.03
C THR A 81 8.80 -4.74 -0.16
N HIS A 82 9.32 -5.83 0.39
CA HIS A 82 10.56 -5.84 1.14
C HIS A 82 11.74 -6.07 0.19
N GLY A 83 12.71 -5.15 0.22
CA GLY A 83 13.82 -5.11 -0.72
C GLY A 83 15.10 -5.76 -0.19
N ALA A 84 16.09 -5.90 -1.08
CA ALA A 84 17.38 -6.48 -0.74
C ALA A 84 18.16 -5.68 0.32
N PRO A 85 19.02 -6.34 1.12
CA PRO A 85 19.95 -5.67 2.03
C PRO A 85 20.79 -4.59 1.36
N VAL A 86 21.11 -3.55 2.13
CA VAL A 86 22.00 -2.46 1.73
C VAL A 86 23.38 -2.55 2.40
N GLY A 87 23.48 -3.27 3.52
CA GLY A 87 24.71 -3.47 4.27
C GLY A 87 25.00 -4.94 4.55
N THR A 88 25.39 -5.22 5.80
CA THR A 88 25.75 -6.57 6.27
C THR A 88 24.61 -7.25 7.04
N GLU A 89 23.45 -6.60 7.15
CA GLU A 89 22.25 -7.19 7.71
C GLU A 89 21.78 -8.39 6.87
N PRO A 90 21.18 -9.42 7.50
CA PRO A 90 20.55 -10.50 6.76
C PRO A 90 19.37 -9.97 5.93
N ALA A 91 19.01 -10.69 4.86
CA ALA A 91 17.87 -10.37 3.99
C ALA A 91 16.57 -10.16 4.77
N THR A 92 16.32 -10.94 5.82
CA THR A 92 15.13 -10.82 6.68
C THR A 92 15.09 -9.56 7.54
N ALA A 93 16.20 -8.82 7.65
CA ALA A 93 16.32 -7.59 8.43
C ALA A 93 16.65 -6.37 7.55
N SER A 94 16.51 -6.49 6.22
CA SER A 94 16.72 -5.37 5.31
C SER A 94 15.80 -4.20 5.66
N PRO A 95 16.32 -2.95 5.68
CA PRO A 95 15.49 -1.78 5.93
C PRO A 95 14.79 -1.27 4.67
N VAL A 96 15.02 -1.89 3.51
CA VAL A 96 14.49 -1.42 2.23
C VAL A 96 13.05 -1.88 2.07
N PHE A 97 12.17 -0.93 1.81
CA PHE A 97 10.81 -1.21 1.37
C PHE A 97 10.47 -0.31 0.18
N ASN A 98 9.87 -0.89 -0.84
CA ASN A 98 9.55 -0.22 -2.10
C ASN A 98 8.03 -0.16 -2.29
N VAL A 99 7.57 0.75 -3.14
CA VAL A 99 6.29 0.57 -3.82
C VAL A 99 6.57 -0.13 -5.14
N SER A 100 5.92 -1.27 -5.32
CA SER A 100 6.05 -2.12 -6.50
C SER A 100 4.72 -2.28 -7.21
N MET A 101 4.81 -2.57 -8.50
CA MET A 101 3.70 -2.82 -9.39
C MET A 101 3.85 -4.21 -10.01
N ALA A 102 2.74 -4.92 -10.19
CA ALA A 102 2.67 -6.11 -11.03
C ALA A 102 1.41 -6.10 -11.89
N ALA A 103 1.53 -6.50 -13.14
CA ALA A 103 0.40 -6.85 -13.98
C ALA A 103 -0.19 -8.18 -13.50
N ALA A 104 -1.52 -8.27 -13.45
CA ALA A 104 -2.23 -9.44 -12.96
C ALA A 104 -2.04 -10.67 -13.84
N ASP A 105 -1.69 -10.48 -15.12
CA ASP A 105 -1.34 -11.56 -16.06
C ASP A 105 0.13 -12.02 -15.95
N GLY A 106 0.90 -11.41 -15.04
CA GLY A 106 2.33 -11.72 -14.85
C GLY A 106 3.27 -11.16 -15.92
N SER A 107 2.76 -10.41 -16.92
CA SER A 107 3.55 -9.87 -18.03
C SER A 107 4.58 -8.82 -17.60
N TYR A 108 4.32 -8.12 -16.50
CA TYR A 108 5.14 -7.03 -16.00
C TYR A 108 5.19 -7.01 -14.48
N ARG A 109 6.37 -6.70 -13.93
CA ARG A 109 6.56 -6.35 -12.53
C ARG A 109 7.77 -5.44 -12.36
N ALA A 110 7.69 -4.48 -11.44
CA ALA A 110 8.79 -3.58 -11.13
C ALA A 110 8.64 -2.93 -9.76
N ASP A 111 9.76 -2.54 -9.17
CA ASP A 111 9.80 -1.55 -8.09
C ASP A 111 9.75 -0.15 -8.73
N ILE A 112 8.62 0.53 -8.60
CA ILE A 112 8.36 1.80 -9.29
C ILE A 112 8.77 3.02 -8.43
N VAL A 113 8.73 2.89 -7.10
CA VAL A 113 9.26 3.90 -6.18
C VAL A 113 10.10 3.18 -5.11
N PRO A 114 11.44 3.27 -5.18
CA PRO A 114 12.31 2.58 -4.22
C PRO A 114 12.35 3.32 -2.88
N ARG A 115 12.61 2.59 -1.79
CA ARG A 115 12.90 3.14 -0.44
C ARG A 115 11.79 4.05 0.09
N THR A 116 10.54 3.62 -0.06
CA THR A 116 9.35 4.31 0.43
C THR A 116 9.07 4.05 1.91
N GLY A 117 9.50 2.89 2.44
CA GLY A 117 9.34 2.51 3.84
C GLY A 117 8.27 1.43 4.07
N ILE A 118 8.27 0.83 5.25
CA ILE A 118 7.45 -0.36 5.54
C ILE A 118 5.92 -0.09 5.53
N TRP A 119 5.52 1.16 5.81
CA TRP A 119 4.12 1.60 5.87
C TRP A 119 3.63 2.36 4.64
N SER A 120 4.28 2.21 3.47
CA SER A 120 3.96 3.01 2.27
C SER A 120 2.54 2.87 1.74
N THR A 121 1.93 1.69 1.92
CA THR A 121 0.50 1.44 1.65
C THR A 121 -0.08 2.08 0.37
N PRO A 122 0.50 1.80 -0.82
CA PRO A 122 0.10 2.45 -2.06
C PRO A 122 -1.34 2.13 -2.45
N LYS A 123 -2.09 3.13 -2.92
CA LYS A 123 -3.49 3.01 -3.33
C LYS A 123 -3.74 3.73 -4.66
N PHE A 124 -4.30 3.02 -5.63
CA PHE A 124 -4.82 3.66 -6.85
C PHE A 124 -6.00 4.57 -6.50
N SER A 125 -6.13 5.70 -7.19
CA SER A 125 -7.35 6.48 -7.16
C SER A 125 -8.49 5.70 -7.84
N PRO A 126 -9.76 5.99 -7.49
CA PRO A 126 -10.89 5.60 -8.34
C PRO A 126 -10.72 6.14 -9.76
N ASN A 127 -11.48 5.57 -10.70
CA ASN A 127 -11.57 6.13 -12.05
C ASN A 127 -12.25 7.51 -11.99
N ILE A 128 -11.50 8.55 -12.31
CA ILE A 128 -12.04 9.90 -12.48
C ILE A 128 -12.38 10.03 -13.95
N ALA A 129 -13.67 10.08 -14.28
CA ALA A 129 -14.10 10.42 -15.63
C ALA A 129 -13.72 11.89 -15.88
N GLN A 130 -12.69 12.13 -16.69
CA GLN A 130 -12.44 13.47 -17.22
C GLN A 130 -13.39 13.76 -18.39
N ASN A 131 -13.64 15.06 -18.63
CA ASN A 131 -14.25 15.52 -19.86
C ASN A 131 -13.34 15.05 -21.02
N GLU A 132 -13.86 14.20 -21.91
CA GLU A 132 -13.16 13.53 -23.05
C GLU A 132 -12.72 12.07 -22.83
N GLY A 133 -13.15 11.39 -21.76
CA GLY A 133 -13.00 9.94 -21.64
C GLY A 133 -11.57 9.45 -21.37
N GLU A 134 -10.65 10.38 -21.10
CA GLU A 134 -9.33 10.07 -20.58
C GLU A 134 -9.43 9.66 -19.10
N ILE A 135 -9.05 8.42 -18.79
CA ILE A 135 -8.94 7.92 -17.42
C ILE A 135 -7.60 8.41 -16.86
N ALA A 136 -7.57 9.63 -16.33
CA ALA A 136 -6.43 10.11 -15.56
C ALA A 136 -6.46 9.51 -14.14
N GLY A 137 -6.07 8.24 -14.03
CA GLY A 137 -5.87 7.61 -12.72
C GLY A 137 -4.56 8.10 -12.10
N ARG A 138 -4.55 8.28 -10.77
CA ARG A 138 -3.35 8.58 -9.98
C ARG A 138 -3.08 7.45 -8.98
N MET A 139 -1.98 7.54 -8.27
CA MET A 139 -1.74 6.76 -7.06
C MET A 139 -1.37 7.68 -5.88
N ALA A 140 -1.70 7.21 -4.68
CA ALA A 140 -1.28 7.80 -3.44
C ALA A 140 -0.45 6.78 -2.66
N TYR A 141 0.56 7.24 -1.93
CA TYR A 141 1.36 6.40 -1.05
C TYR A 141 2.00 7.24 0.05
N LEU A 142 2.35 6.60 1.15
CA LEU A 142 3.17 7.18 2.20
C LEU A 142 4.66 6.98 1.85
N GLN A 143 5.45 8.03 2.05
CA GLN A 143 6.90 8.01 1.88
C GLN A 143 7.58 8.36 3.20
N ALA A 144 8.39 7.45 3.73
CA ALA A 144 9.17 7.70 4.92
C ALA A 144 10.17 8.83 4.67
N ARG A 145 10.24 9.79 5.59
CA ARG A 145 11.24 10.87 5.59
C ARG A 145 12.65 10.33 5.79
N GLN A 146 12.76 9.22 6.52
CA GLN A 146 13.98 8.45 6.69
C GLN A 146 13.67 6.98 6.39
N TRP A 147 14.02 6.53 5.19
CA TRP A 147 13.64 5.22 4.66
C TRP A 147 14.25 4.06 5.45
N ASP A 148 15.46 4.22 5.98
CA ASP A 148 16.21 3.23 6.74
C ASP A 148 15.75 3.09 8.21
N ALA A 149 14.89 3.99 8.67
CA ALA A 149 14.31 4.01 10.01
C ALA A 149 12.77 4.06 9.96
N SER A 150 12.17 3.31 9.03
CA SER A 150 10.77 3.51 8.63
C SER A 150 9.72 2.89 9.58
N ILE A 151 10.09 1.93 10.45
CA ILE A 151 9.13 1.25 11.35
C ILE A 151 8.39 2.23 12.28
N ASN A 152 9.13 3.13 12.92
CA ASN A 152 8.59 4.15 13.85
C ASN A 152 8.77 5.56 13.28
N GLY A 153 9.07 5.65 11.99
CA GLY A 153 9.43 6.88 11.30
C GLY A 153 8.24 7.77 10.99
N GLU A 154 8.58 8.98 10.53
CA GLU A 154 7.64 9.93 9.99
C GLU A 154 7.48 9.75 8.48
N TYR A 155 6.26 9.94 8.00
CA TYR A 155 5.89 9.79 6.61
C TYR A 155 5.24 11.07 6.06
N ASP A 156 5.40 11.28 4.75
CA ASP A 156 4.63 12.23 3.97
C ASP A 156 3.68 11.48 3.02
N LEU A 157 2.49 12.01 2.79
CA LEU A 157 1.54 11.54 1.79
C LEU A 157 1.89 12.15 0.43
N ILE A 158 2.11 11.27 -0.53
CA ILE A 158 2.49 11.59 -1.90
C ILE A 158 1.33 11.28 -2.85
N ILE A 159 1.17 12.12 -3.88
CA ILE A 159 0.40 11.81 -5.09
C ILE A 159 1.36 11.72 -6.27
N ALA A 160 1.14 10.72 -7.12
CA ALA A 160 1.92 10.50 -8.33
C ALA A 160 1.04 9.97 -9.45
N ASP A 161 1.56 9.99 -10.68
CA ASP A 161 1.00 9.22 -11.78
C ASP A 161 1.10 7.72 -11.47
N ARG A 162 0.33 6.89 -12.17
CA ARG A 162 0.22 5.45 -11.87
C ARG A 162 1.54 4.69 -11.96
N ASP A 163 2.50 5.20 -12.73
CA ASP A 163 3.85 4.64 -12.86
C ASP A 163 4.84 5.16 -11.80
N GLY A 164 4.38 6.00 -10.87
CA GLY A 164 5.19 6.63 -9.82
C GLY A 164 5.84 7.94 -10.24
N SER A 165 5.69 8.38 -11.49
CA SER A 165 6.23 9.66 -11.98
C SER A 165 5.40 10.86 -11.50
N ASN A 166 5.93 12.08 -11.69
CA ASN A 166 5.29 13.34 -11.30
C ASN A 166 4.86 13.40 -9.81
N ALA A 167 5.63 12.72 -8.95
CA ALA A 167 5.35 12.60 -7.52
C ALA A 167 5.45 13.95 -6.78
N THR A 168 4.44 14.26 -5.96
CA THR A 168 4.35 15.49 -5.17
C THR A 168 3.87 15.19 -3.76
N ILE A 169 4.52 15.78 -2.75
CA ILE A 169 4.05 15.75 -1.36
C ILE A 169 2.81 16.65 -1.24
N ILE A 170 1.70 16.09 -0.77
CA ILE A 170 0.45 16.84 -0.56
C ILE A 170 0.09 17.02 0.92
N PHE A 171 0.68 16.22 1.81
CA PHE A 171 0.45 16.32 3.25
C PHE A 171 1.57 15.61 4.02
N PRO A 172 1.93 16.06 5.24
CA PRO A 172 1.58 17.34 5.84
C PRO A 172 2.33 18.49 5.14
N GLU A 173 2.03 19.73 5.53
CA GLU A 173 2.78 20.88 5.02
C GLU A 173 4.26 20.82 5.41
N ARG A 174 5.10 21.52 4.66
CA ARG A 174 6.54 21.57 4.92
C ARG A 174 6.83 22.03 6.35
N ASN A 175 7.76 21.34 7.00
CA ASN A 175 8.19 21.58 8.40
C ASN A 175 7.15 21.24 9.47
N GLN A 176 6.03 20.60 9.11
CA GLN A 176 5.16 20.00 10.11
C GLN A 176 5.63 18.58 10.48
N PRO A 177 5.31 18.08 11.69
CA PRO A 177 5.50 16.67 12.05
C PRO A 177 4.91 15.75 10.99
N GLY A 178 5.55 14.63 10.72
CA GLY A 178 5.07 13.68 9.71
C GLY A 178 3.90 12.83 10.19
N LEU A 179 3.29 12.13 9.24
CA LEU A 179 2.35 11.05 9.50
C LEU A 179 3.07 9.87 10.18
N ARG A 180 2.38 9.17 11.09
CA ARG A 180 2.98 8.04 11.83
C ARG A 180 2.06 6.82 11.83
N ALA A 181 2.66 5.64 11.69
CA ALA A 181 1.90 4.39 11.60
C ALA A 181 1.25 3.97 12.94
N ASP A 182 1.86 4.35 14.07
CA ASP A 182 1.28 4.18 15.41
C ASP A 182 0.03 5.05 15.64
N GLN A 183 -0.28 5.95 14.70
CA GLN A 183 -1.47 6.80 14.67
C GLN A 183 -2.40 6.48 13.48
N PHE A 184 -2.29 5.29 12.88
CA PHE A 184 -3.15 4.83 11.77
C PHE A 184 -2.99 5.62 10.45
N ALA A 185 -1.86 6.28 10.23
CA ALA A 185 -1.62 7.04 8.99
C ALA A 185 -1.80 6.20 7.70
N GLN A 186 -1.42 4.92 7.75
CA GLN A 186 -1.52 3.96 6.66
C GLN A 186 -2.97 3.62 6.25
N ASP A 187 -3.95 3.99 7.07
CA ASP A 187 -5.37 3.74 6.82
C ASP A 187 -6.05 4.87 6.02
N PHE A 188 -5.28 5.75 5.35
CA PHE A 188 -5.84 6.82 4.51
C PHE A 188 -6.73 6.26 3.38
N THR A 189 -7.72 7.02 2.92
CA THR A 189 -8.67 6.54 1.91
C THR A 189 -9.07 7.64 0.92
N TRP A 190 -9.17 7.26 -0.35
CA TRP A 190 -9.65 8.14 -1.42
C TRP A 190 -11.15 8.39 -1.30
N SER A 191 -11.58 9.62 -1.56
CA SER A 191 -12.99 9.90 -1.80
C SER A 191 -13.48 9.19 -3.07
N PRO A 192 -14.79 8.88 -3.18
CA PRO A 192 -15.34 8.23 -4.37
C PRO A 192 -15.09 9.01 -5.67
N ASP A 193 -15.06 10.34 -5.57
CA ASP A 193 -14.75 11.27 -6.68
C ASP A 193 -13.24 11.38 -7.00
N GLY A 194 -12.37 10.75 -6.21
CA GLY A 194 -10.91 10.80 -6.35
C GLY A 194 -10.27 12.17 -6.08
N GLY A 195 -11.04 13.21 -5.74
CA GLY A 195 -10.53 14.57 -5.56
C GLY A 195 -9.97 14.85 -4.16
N ARG A 196 -10.20 13.94 -3.20
CA ARG A 196 -9.82 14.10 -1.80
C ARG A 196 -9.28 12.81 -1.21
N ILE A 197 -8.49 12.96 -0.15
CA ILE A 197 -8.05 11.86 0.71
C ILE A 197 -8.44 12.16 2.15
N ALA A 198 -9.09 11.21 2.80
CA ALA A 198 -9.30 11.20 4.24
C ALA A 198 -8.15 10.46 4.92
N LEU A 199 -7.58 11.01 5.97
CA LEU A 199 -6.46 10.40 6.70
C LEU A 199 -6.52 10.70 8.20
N ILE A 200 -5.71 9.96 8.97
CA ILE A 200 -5.51 10.25 10.39
C ILE A 200 -4.16 10.93 10.59
N TYR A 201 -4.20 12.08 11.25
CA TYR A 201 -3.00 12.84 11.62
C TYR A 201 -3.15 13.40 13.03
N MET A 202 -2.18 13.09 13.89
CA MET A 202 -2.21 13.43 15.32
C MET A 202 -3.51 12.98 16.01
N GLY A 203 -3.97 11.77 15.67
CA GLY A 203 -5.20 11.16 16.22
C GLY A 203 -6.51 11.78 15.73
N ASN A 204 -6.48 12.68 14.75
CA ASN A 204 -7.68 13.34 14.24
C ASN A 204 -7.94 13.00 12.78
N LEU A 205 -9.20 13.06 12.36
CA LEU A 205 -9.60 12.92 10.97
C LEU A 205 -9.29 14.22 10.23
N TRP A 206 -8.59 14.11 9.11
CA TRP A 206 -8.30 15.19 8.19
C TRP A 206 -8.77 14.82 6.78
N ILE A 207 -9.10 15.85 6.01
CA ILE A 207 -9.41 15.73 4.59
C ILE A 207 -8.45 16.63 3.83
N VAL A 208 -7.77 16.05 2.84
CA VAL A 208 -6.78 16.72 2.00
C VAL A 208 -7.28 16.75 0.57
N ASN A 209 -7.22 17.92 -0.07
CA ASN A 209 -7.49 18.08 -1.49
C ASN A 209 -6.29 17.60 -2.31
N VAL A 210 -6.54 16.71 -3.28
CA VAL A 210 -5.49 16.00 -4.03
C VAL A 210 -4.71 16.93 -4.97
N GLU A 211 -5.36 17.94 -5.55
CA GLU A 211 -4.71 18.86 -6.51
C GLU A 211 -3.96 20.00 -5.82
N THR A 212 -4.50 20.51 -4.72
CA THR A 212 -3.98 21.74 -4.09
C THR A 212 -3.18 21.48 -2.82
N GLY A 213 -3.25 20.28 -2.24
CA GLY A 213 -2.69 19.98 -0.92
C GLY A 213 -3.39 20.68 0.24
N GLN A 214 -4.45 21.48 -0.02
CA GLN A 214 -5.20 22.14 1.05
C GLN A 214 -5.84 21.08 1.94
N SER A 215 -5.64 21.22 3.26
CA SER A 215 -6.12 20.27 4.25
C SER A 215 -6.98 20.92 5.31
N HIS A 216 -7.94 20.18 5.84
CA HIS A 216 -8.76 20.62 6.96
C HIS A 216 -9.01 19.48 7.95
N GLN A 217 -8.92 19.84 9.23
CA GLN A 217 -9.20 18.95 10.35
C GLN A 217 -10.71 18.88 10.60
N ILE A 218 -11.24 17.66 10.74
CA ILE A 218 -12.68 17.40 10.97
C ILE A 218 -12.96 17.16 12.46
N THR A 219 -12.14 16.34 13.13
CA THR A 219 -12.30 15.99 14.54
C THR A 219 -11.21 16.64 15.39
N GLN A 220 -11.43 16.80 16.69
CA GLN A 220 -10.47 17.47 17.59
C GLN A 220 -10.20 16.72 18.90
N ASP A 221 -10.79 15.53 19.07
CA ASP A 221 -10.68 14.76 20.30
C ASP A 221 -9.43 13.88 20.37
N GLY A 222 -8.70 13.71 19.25
CA GLY A 222 -7.49 12.90 19.16
C GLY A 222 -7.76 11.38 19.18
N ARG A 223 -8.98 10.95 18.84
CA ARG A 223 -9.40 9.54 18.94
C ARG A 223 -9.90 8.94 17.63
N ALA A 224 -9.75 9.65 16.51
CA ALA A 224 -10.15 9.16 15.21
C ALA A 224 -9.22 8.04 14.72
N SER A 225 -9.78 7.07 14.02
CA SER A 225 -9.04 5.96 13.40
C SER A 225 -9.82 5.43 12.19
N LYS A 226 -9.13 4.77 11.25
CA LYS A 226 -9.72 3.98 10.16
C LYS A 226 -10.80 4.73 9.36
N PRO A 227 -10.45 5.85 8.70
CA PRO A 227 -11.42 6.61 7.92
C PRO A 227 -11.95 5.78 6.76
N VAL A 228 -13.25 5.93 6.49
CA VAL A 228 -13.93 5.34 5.34
C VAL A 228 -14.85 6.37 4.70
N TRP A 229 -14.98 6.33 3.38
CA TRP A 229 -16.03 7.03 2.68
C TRP A 229 -17.23 6.09 2.52
N VAL A 230 -18.43 6.62 2.72
CA VAL A 230 -19.68 5.92 2.43
C VAL A 230 -20.34 6.59 1.23
N GLU A 231 -20.91 5.77 0.35
CA GLU A 231 -21.79 6.20 -0.74
C GLU A 231 -23.25 6.22 -0.28
#